data_AF-A0A978TM66-F1
#
_entry.id   AF-A0A978TM66-F1
#
_cell.length_a   1.000
_cell.length_b   1.000
_cell.length_c   1.000
_cell.angle_alpha   90.00
_cell.angle_beta   90.00
_cell.angle_gamma   90.00
#
_symmetry.space_group_name_H-M   'P 1'
#
loop_
_entity.id
_entity.type
_entity.pdbx_description
1 polymer ?
#
loop_
_entity_poly.entity_id
_entity_poly.type
_entity_poly.pdbx_seq_one_letter_code
_entity_poly.pdbx_strand_id
1 'polypeptide(L)'
;IVGILRTALRRGLGGKTSSGYGLAYQPKNQYDLSAYLTGRGTNPVLLGKDPEFRPNLFKAALRGHTRRLLAGCSSQVDRLVGELFGSTKAPARIEIYWDGQLPSQSTPTYDIKGTLWMSAPEAKERQLLELVFQFAYTMGGFGKSWRRVWHEMFYHRGYNKDIGCHWESDEDWLNEIQTPEQLTKFLNRVEKVCQQYCGGNTSQPMDWREAWHRDRVAVYAAVTQQSRAIELFHDETFKTTPAIGGKNPGDDRPKYVSSVWHRMLPISDNRYLEIVTVFHGDRSQWYRNGDSQLQSFANELAGKNLKRVWGNLHP
;
A
#
# COMPACT_ATOMS: atom_id res chain seq x y z
N ILE A 1 -0.93 -35.40 1.88
CA ILE A 1 -0.48 -34.29 2.76
C ILE A 1 -0.26 -32.98 1.99
N VAL A 2 0.45 -32.99 0.84
CA VAL A 2 0.68 -31.78 0.01
C VAL A 2 -0.61 -31.10 -0.48
N GLY A 3 -1.66 -31.87 -0.82
CA GLY A 3 -2.94 -31.31 -1.28
C GLY A 3 -3.73 -30.54 -0.22
N ILE A 4 -3.81 -31.06 1.01
CA ILE A 4 -4.63 -30.45 2.09
C ILE A 4 -4.01 -29.13 2.56
N LEU A 5 -2.70 -29.10 2.81
CA LEU A 5 -2.00 -27.88 3.23
C LEU A 5 -2.07 -26.79 2.14
N ARG A 6 -1.94 -27.16 0.86
CA ARG A 6 -2.04 -26.23 -0.27
C ARG A 6 -3.46 -25.67 -0.41
N THR A 7 -4.49 -26.50 -0.26
CA THR A 7 -5.89 -26.07 -0.25
C THR A 7 -6.20 -25.16 0.94
N ALA A 8 -5.65 -25.45 2.12
CA ALA A 8 -5.79 -24.61 3.31
C ALA A 8 -5.13 -23.24 3.10
N LEU A 9 -3.86 -23.19 2.65
CA LEU A 9 -3.15 -21.94 2.37
C LEU A 9 -3.83 -21.09 1.30
N ARG A 10 -4.44 -21.73 0.28
CA ARG A 10 -5.26 -21.06 -0.74
C ARG A 10 -6.48 -20.34 -0.15
N ARG A 11 -7.10 -20.89 0.90
CA ARG A 11 -8.19 -20.24 1.65
C ARG A 11 -7.69 -19.21 2.67
N GLY A 12 -6.39 -18.93 2.68
CA GLY A 12 -5.76 -18.08 3.68
C GLY A 12 -5.65 -18.73 5.06
N LEU A 13 -5.80 -20.05 5.18
CA LEU A 13 -5.50 -20.79 6.43
C LEU A 13 -3.99 -21.04 6.49
N GLY A 14 -3.32 -20.59 7.54
CA GLY A 14 -1.86 -20.68 7.59
C GLY A 14 -1.25 -20.31 8.94
N GLY A 15 -0.19 -21.03 9.31
CA GLY A 15 0.57 -20.78 10.52
C GLY A 15 1.53 -19.58 10.42
N LYS A 16 2.40 -19.46 11.44
CA LYS A 16 3.27 -18.31 11.73
C LYS A 16 4.23 -17.87 10.60
N THR A 17 4.49 -18.71 9.59
CA THR A 17 5.65 -18.56 8.68
C THR A 17 5.30 -18.17 7.24
N SER A 18 4.02 -18.13 6.85
CA SER A 18 3.62 -17.76 5.48
C SER A 18 3.10 -16.33 5.43
N SER A 19 3.99 -15.34 5.48
CA SER A 19 3.69 -13.92 5.16
C SER A 19 2.53 -13.27 5.95
N GLY A 20 2.16 -13.83 7.11
CA GLY A 20 1.09 -13.34 7.99
C GLY A 20 0.17 -14.48 8.40
N TYR A 21 -0.12 -14.57 9.70
CA TYR A 21 -1.06 -15.52 10.30
C TYR A 21 -2.30 -15.66 9.42
N GLY A 22 -2.45 -16.80 8.76
CA GLY A 22 -3.72 -17.12 8.11
C GLY A 22 -4.85 -17.22 9.14
N LEU A 23 -6.06 -17.42 8.67
CA LEU A 23 -7.16 -17.80 9.55
C LEU A 23 -6.75 -19.04 10.37
N ALA A 24 -6.91 -18.96 11.69
CA ALA A 24 -6.68 -20.09 12.58
C ALA A 24 -7.87 -21.07 12.58
N TYR A 25 -9.03 -20.60 12.13
CA TYR A 25 -10.31 -21.31 12.15
C TYR A 25 -11.01 -21.15 10.80
N GLN A 26 -12.07 -21.93 10.57
CA GLN A 26 -12.92 -21.71 9.40
C GLN A 26 -13.57 -20.33 9.45
N PRO A 27 -13.83 -19.70 8.28
CA PRO A 27 -14.56 -18.45 8.22
C PRO A 27 -15.89 -18.53 8.99
N LYS A 28 -16.23 -17.48 9.73
CA LYS A 28 -17.50 -17.36 10.45
C LYS A 28 -18.61 -16.91 9.50
N ASN A 29 -19.86 -17.06 9.92
CA ASN A 29 -21.02 -16.63 9.15
C ASN A 29 -21.25 -15.10 9.16
N GLN A 30 -20.59 -14.35 10.05
CA GLN A 30 -20.80 -12.91 10.20
C GLN A 30 -19.47 -12.16 10.41
N TYR A 31 -19.31 -11.06 9.68
CA TYR A 31 -18.19 -10.13 9.74
C TYR A 31 -18.73 -8.70 9.84
N ASP A 32 -17.93 -7.80 10.41
CA ASP A 32 -18.33 -6.41 10.65
C ASP A 32 -18.15 -5.51 9.43
N LEU A 33 -17.20 -5.87 8.58
CA LEU A 33 -16.79 -5.09 7.42
C LEU A 33 -16.54 -6.04 6.24
N SER A 34 -16.98 -5.63 5.06
CA SER A 34 -16.70 -6.32 3.81
C SER A 34 -16.43 -5.33 2.69
N ALA A 35 -15.67 -5.76 1.70
CA ALA A 35 -15.60 -5.06 0.43
C ALA A 35 -15.41 -6.03 -0.72
N TYR A 36 -16.21 -5.87 -1.76
CA TYR A 36 -15.95 -6.50 -3.04
C TYR A 36 -14.80 -5.78 -3.77
N LEU A 37 -13.80 -6.54 -4.22
CA LEU A 37 -12.61 -6.02 -4.88
C LEU A 37 -12.36 -6.75 -6.20
N THR A 38 -11.97 -5.97 -7.21
CA THR A 38 -11.35 -6.47 -8.45
C THR A 38 -9.89 -6.03 -8.46
N GLY A 39 -8.96 -6.96 -8.66
CA GLY A 39 -7.53 -6.69 -8.52
C GLY A 39 -6.70 -7.29 -9.63
N ARG A 40 -5.75 -6.50 -10.15
CA ARG A 40 -4.74 -6.91 -11.13
C ARG A 40 -3.34 -6.58 -10.63
N GLY A 41 -2.37 -7.42 -10.95
CA GLY A 41 -0.97 -7.14 -10.62
C GLY A 41 -0.04 -8.32 -10.76
N THR A 42 1.19 -8.16 -10.27
CA THR A 42 2.21 -9.21 -10.34
C THR A 42 2.08 -10.22 -9.20
N ASN A 43 2.17 -11.51 -9.51
CA ASN A 43 2.28 -12.55 -8.48
C ASN A 43 3.67 -12.52 -7.81
N PRO A 44 3.74 -12.70 -6.47
CA PRO A 44 5.00 -13.10 -5.85
C PRO A 44 5.39 -14.49 -6.35
N VAL A 45 6.70 -14.78 -6.30
CA VAL A 45 7.25 -16.07 -6.71
C VAL A 45 7.69 -16.87 -5.50
N LEU A 46 7.47 -18.18 -5.55
CA LEU A 46 8.02 -19.14 -4.59
C LEU A 46 9.55 -19.21 -4.70
N LEU A 47 10.18 -19.90 -3.74
CA LEU A 47 11.61 -20.21 -3.83
C LEU A 47 11.95 -20.98 -5.13
N GLY A 48 11.03 -21.83 -5.61
CA GLY A 48 11.12 -22.52 -6.89
C GLY A 48 10.84 -21.65 -8.13
N LYS A 49 10.62 -20.33 -7.94
CA LYS A 49 10.24 -19.35 -8.97
C LYS A 49 8.83 -19.46 -9.54
N ASP A 50 8.03 -20.42 -9.08
CA ASP A 50 6.62 -20.52 -9.48
C ASP A 50 5.80 -19.32 -8.96
N PRO A 51 4.99 -18.67 -9.80
CA PRO A 51 4.06 -17.63 -9.36
C PRO A 51 2.99 -18.17 -8.39
N GLU A 52 2.67 -17.42 -7.34
CA GLU A 52 1.59 -17.79 -6.42
C GLU A 52 0.84 -16.58 -5.86
N PHE A 53 -0.47 -16.52 -6.11
CA PHE A 53 -1.34 -15.60 -5.39
C PHE A 53 -1.66 -16.14 -3.99
N ARG A 54 -1.40 -15.33 -2.96
CA ARG A 54 -1.68 -15.68 -1.55
C ARG A 54 -2.63 -14.67 -0.93
N PRO A 55 -3.88 -15.04 -0.57
CA PRO A 55 -4.81 -14.10 0.05
C PRO A 55 -4.32 -13.50 1.38
N ASN A 56 -3.38 -14.16 2.07
CA ASN A 56 -2.72 -13.59 3.26
C ASN A 56 -2.02 -12.25 2.99
N LEU A 57 -1.78 -11.89 1.73
CA LEU A 57 -1.27 -10.58 1.35
C LEU A 57 -2.14 -9.43 1.86
N PHE A 58 -3.46 -9.60 1.97
CA PHE A 58 -4.34 -8.54 2.45
C PHE A 58 -4.05 -8.22 3.91
N LYS A 59 -3.96 -9.27 4.75
CA LYS A 59 -3.55 -9.13 6.15
C LYS A 59 -2.14 -8.56 6.27
N ALA A 60 -1.21 -8.98 5.43
CA ALA A 60 0.15 -8.45 5.42
C ALA A 60 0.19 -6.95 5.08
N ALA A 61 -0.58 -6.54 4.07
CA ALA A 61 -0.70 -5.16 3.65
C ALA A 61 -1.33 -4.30 4.75
N LEU A 62 -2.48 -4.71 5.30
CA LEU A 62 -3.16 -4.01 6.39
C LEU A 62 -2.29 -3.91 7.65
N ARG A 63 -1.58 -4.98 8.02
CA ARG A 63 -0.61 -4.96 9.12
C ARG A 63 0.50 -3.94 8.84
N GLY A 64 1.04 -3.95 7.62
CA GLY A 64 2.09 -3.03 7.20
C GLY A 64 1.65 -1.57 7.18
N HIS A 65 0.47 -1.27 6.67
CA HIS A 65 -0.09 0.08 6.66
C HIS A 65 -0.41 0.55 8.08
N THR A 66 -1.02 -0.29 8.92
CA THR A 66 -1.20 0.02 10.36
C THR A 66 0.14 0.37 11.01
N ARG A 67 1.18 -0.43 10.78
CA ARG A 67 2.52 -0.20 11.33
C ARG A 67 3.07 1.18 10.93
N ARG A 68 2.93 1.57 9.66
CA ARG A 68 3.39 2.87 9.14
C ARG A 68 2.62 4.05 9.72
N LEU A 69 1.30 3.90 9.82
CA LEU A 69 0.39 4.90 10.37
C LEU A 69 0.68 5.14 11.85
N LEU A 70 0.74 4.07 12.66
CA LEU A 70 1.02 4.20 14.09
C LEU A 70 2.45 4.65 14.38
N ALA A 71 3.42 4.33 13.52
CA ALA A 71 4.79 4.83 13.62
C ALA A 71 4.90 6.36 13.45
N GLY A 72 3.88 7.00 12.90
CA GLY A 72 3.80 8.46 12.86
C GLY A 72 3.51 9.11 14.22
N CYS A 73 2.89 8.38 15.16
CA CYS A 73 2.34 8.99 16.37
C CYS A 73 2.61 8.22 17.67
N SER A 74 3.28 7.06 17.62
CA SER A 74 3.59 6.25 18.80
C SER A 74 4.94 5.54 18.70
N SER A 75 5.63 5.42 19.83
CA SER A 75 6.80 4.54 20.00
C SER A 75 6.42 3.08 20.30
N GLN A 76 5.16 2.79 20.62
CA GLN A 76 4.68 1.46 21.00
C GLN A 76 4.12 0.64 19.82
N VAL A 77 4.56 0.96 18.60
CA VAL A 77 4.02 0.40 17.35
C VAL A 77 3.98 -1.13 17.35
N ASP A 78 5.07 -1.78 17.74
CA ASP A 78 5.17 -3.24 17.70
C ASP A 78 4.19 -3.92 18.66
N ARG A 79 3.94 -3.30 19.83
CA ARG A 79 2.94 -3.78 20.79
C ARG A 79 1.53 -3.65 20.20
N LEU A 80 1.15 -2.45 19.76
CA LEU A 80 -0.19 -2.16 19.23
C LEU A 80 -0.54 -3.00 17.98
N VAL A 81 0.40 -3.11 17.04
CA VAL A 81 0.23 -3.94 15.83
C VAL A 81 0.22 -5.43 16.20
N GLY A 82 1.03 -5.84 17.17
CA GLY A 82 1.07 -7.23 17.66
C GLY A 82 -0.22 -7.66 18.35
N GLU A 83 -0.88 -6.76 19.08
CA GLU A 83 -2.18 -7.00 19.71
C GLU A 83 -3.28 -7.18 18.66
N LEU A 84 -3.32 -6.31 17.63
CA LEU A 84 -4.34 -6.38 16.59
C LEU A 84 -4.15 -7.59 15.65
N PHE A 85 -2.98 -7.67 15.02
CA PHE A 85 -2.70 -8.61 13.92
C PHE A 85 -2.02 -9.90 14.38
N GLY A 86 -1.79 -10.05 15.69
CA GLY A 86 -1.11 -11.19 16.29
C GLY A 86 0.41 -11.03 16.37
N SER A 87 1.03 -11.83 17.21
CA SER A 87 2.48 -11.88 17.42
C SER A 87 2.92 -13.31 17.72
N THR A 88 4.23 -13.54 17.85
CA THR A 88 4.74 -14.86 18.26
C THR A 88 4.22 -15.31 19.62
N LYS A 89 3.77 -14.35 20.45
CA LYS A 89 3.30 -14.53 21.83
C LYS A 89 1.76 -14.60 21.96
N ALA A 90 1.00 -14.04 21.02
CA ALA A 90 -0.45 -13.93 21.14
C ALA A 90 -1.16 -14.01 19.77
N PRO A 91 -2.37 -14.60 19.68
CA PRO A 91 -3.15 -14.63 18.44
C PRO A 91 -3.60 -13.22 18.02
N ALA A 92 -4.01 -13.11 16.75
CA ALA A 92 -4.62 -11.88 16.25
C ALA A 92 -6.01 -11.67 16.86
N ARG A 93 -6.33 -10.42 17.18
CA ARG A 93 -7.68 -10.01 17.60
C ARG A 93 -8.59 -9.72 16.41
N ILE A 94 -8.03 -9.23 15.32
CA ILE A 94 -8.79 -9.01 14.08
C ILE A 94 -8.76 -10.25 13.19
N GLU A 95 -9.84 -10.46 12.45
CA GLU A 95 -9.96 -11.53 11.47
C GLU A 95 -10.07 -10.92 10.08
N ILE A 96 -9.39 -11.54 9.12
CA ILE A 96 -9.37 -11.10 7.72
C ILE A 96 -9.46 -12.36 6.87
N TYR A 97 -10.43 -12.37 5.96
CA TYR A 97 -10.74 -13.50 5.11
C TYR A 97 -11.02 -13.02 3.68
N TRP A 98 -10.50 -13.74 2.69
CA TRP A 98 -10.78 -13.47 1.29
C TRP A 98 -11.64 -14.60 0.73
N ASP A 99 -12.78 -14.21 0.18
CA ASP A 99 -13.71 -15.09 -0.52
C ASP A 99 -13.75 -14.72 -2.00
N GLY A 100 -13.00 -15.43 -2.83
CA GLY A 100 -12.88 -15.07 -4.23
C GLY A 100 -12.22 -16.13 -5.07
N GLN A 101 -12.30 -15.94 -6.39
CA GLN A 101 -11.65 -16.81 -7.35
C GLN A 101 -10.13 -16.61 -7.27
N LEU A 102 -9.40 -17.72 -7.18
CA LEU A 102 -7.95 -17.70 -7.21
C LEU A 102 -7.46 -17.87 -8.65
N PRO A 103 -6.37 -17.19 -9.04
CA PRO A 103 -5.84 -17.31 -10.38
C PRO A 103 -5.19 -18.68 -10.58
N SER A 104 -5.02 -19.07 -11.85
CA SER A 104 -4.22 -20.24 -12.20
C SER A 104 -2.77 -20.07 -11.71
N GLN A 105 -2.13 -21.15 -11.27
CA GLN A 105 -0.80 -21.10 -10.63
C GLN A 105 0.38 -20.98 -11.61
N SER A 106 0.13 -20.63 -12.86
CA SER A 106 1.16 -20.56 -13.91
C SER A 106 1.37 -19.15 -14.47
N THR A 107 0.56 -18.16 -14.09
CA THR A 107 0.64 -16.82 -14.66
C THR A 107 1.53 -15.90 -13.81
N PRO A 108 2.44 -15.11 -14.43
CA PRO A 108 3.27 -14.14 -13.71
C PRO A 108 2.44 -13.01 -13.08
N THR A 109 1.22 -12.82 -13.56
CA THR A 109 0.24 -11.84 -13.11
C THR A 109 -1.02 -12.51 -12.56
N TYR A 110 -1.79 -11.76 -11.80
CA TYR A 110 -3.13 -12.15 -11.36
C TYR A 110 -4.15 -11.13 -11.89
N ASP A 111 -5.35 -11.63 -12.19
CA ASP A 111 -6.58 -10.87 -12.35
C ASP A 111 -7.64 -11.63 -11.55
N ILE A 112 -8.13 -11.02 -10.46
CA ILE A 112 -9.00 -11.68 -9.50
C ILE A 112 -10.14 -10.80 -9.04
N LYS A 113 -11.20 -11.46 -8.57
CA LYS A 113 -12.37 -10.84 -7.98
C LYS A 113 -12.82 -11.61 -6.76
N GLY A 114 -13.33 -10.89 -5.77
CA GLY A 114 -13.82 -11.49 -4.54
C GLY A 114 -14.11 -10.49 -3.44
N THR A 115 -14.61 -10.99 -2.33
CA THR A 115 -14.96 -10.20 -1.16
C THR A 115 -13.90 -10.37 -0.09
N LEU A 116 -13.37 -9.25 0.40
CA LEU A 116 -12.54 -9.22 1.59
C LEU A 116 -13.43 -8.99 2.82
N TRP A 117 -13.54 -10.00 3.67
CA TRP A 117 -14.28 -9.97 4.93
C TRP A 117 -13.37 -9.68 6.11
N MET A 118 -13.80 -8.80 7.01
CA MET A 118 -13.00 -8.35 8.15
C MET A 118 -13.85 -8.16 9.41
N SER A 119 -13.27 -8.45 10.57
CA SER A 119 -13.90 -8.21 11.87
C SER A 119 -12.91 -7.71 12.90
N ALA A 120 -13.42 -6.93 13.87
CA ALA A 120 -12.65 -6.45 15.00
C ALA A 120 -13.56 -6.42 16.25
N PRO A 121 -13.06 -6.86 17.42
CA PRO A 121 -13.92 -7.09 18.58
C PRO A 121 -14.39 -5.80 19.28
N GLU A 122 -13.58 -4.73 19.24
CA GLU A 122 -13.92 -3.44 19.86
C GLU A 122 -14.24 -2.36 18.80
N ALA A 123 -15.17 -1.46 19.10
CA ALA A 123 -15.57 -0.37 18.21
C ALA A 123 -14.38 0.51 17.74
N LYS A 124 -13.42 0.79 18.65
CA LYS A 124 -12.20 1.56 18.33
C LYS A 124 -11.28 0.82 17.34
N GLU A 125 -11.21 -0.50 17.44
CA GLU A 125 -10.39 -1.34 16.57
C GLU A 125 -11.06 -1.51 15.22
N ARG A 126 -12.39 -1.59 15.18
CA ARG A 126 -13.19 -1.59 13.95
C ARG A 126 -13.02 -0.29 13.19
N GLN A 127 -13.14 0.86 13.87
CA GLN A 127 -12.92 2.17 13.27
C GLN A 127 -11.50 2.30 12.69
N LEU A 128 -10.48 1.83 13.41
CA LEU A 128 -9.11 1.81 12.91
C LEU A 128 -8.97 0.89 11.70
N LEU A 129 -9.55 -0.32 11.75
CA LEU A 129 -9.44 -1.31 10.67
C LEU A 129 -10.07 -0.81 9.36
N GLU A 130 -11.28 -0.26 9.44
CA GLU A 130 -11.99 0.35 8.31
C GLU A 130 -11.14 1.47 7.68
N LEU A 131 -10.63 2.38 8.50
CA LEU A 131 -9.79 3.49 8.05
C LEU A 131 -8.47 3.01 7.44
N VAL A 132 -7.80 2.03 8.06
CA VAL A 132 -6.56 1.44 7.54
C VAL A 132 -6.81 0.76 6.19
N PHE A 133 -7.96 0.11 6.04
CA PHE A 133 -8.30 -0.55 4.78
C PHE A 133 -8.62 0.47 3.67
N GLN A 134 -9.40 1.52 3.97
CA GLN A 134 -9.60 2.65 3.06
C GLN A 134 -8.24 3.27 2.67
N PHE A 135 -7.35 3.48 3.65
CA PHE A 135 -6.01 4.02 3.40
C PHE A 135 -5.17 3.10 2.51
N ALA A 136 -5.19 1.79 2.77
CA ALA A 136 -4.48 0.82 1.95
C ALA A 136 -5.03 0.82 0.52
N TYR A 137 -6.34 0.85 0.32
CA TYR A 137 -6.96 0.94 -1.01
C TYR A 137 -6.59 2.23 -1.75
N THR A 138 -6.74 3.38 -1.09
CA THR A 138 -6.51 4.71 -1.68
C THR A 138 -5.03 5.00 -1.95
N MET A 139 -4.16 4.78 -0.96
CA MET A 139 -2.77 5.25 -0.99
C MET A 139 -1.76 4.16 -1.33
N GLY A 140 -2.13 2.89 -1.16
CA GLY A 140 -1.20 1.76 -1.21
C GLY A 140 -1.49 0.75 -2.33
N GLY A 141 -2.36 -0.19 -2.07
CA GLY A 141 -2.63 -1.34 -2.93
C GLY A 141 -2.14 -2.64 -2.30
N PHE A 142 -2.52 -3.74 -2.94
CA PHE A 142 -2.29 -5.08 -2.44
C PHE A 142 -1.48 -5.88 -3.46
N GLY A 143 -0.50 -6.65 -2.98
CA GLY A 143 0.31 -7.53 -3.83
C GLY A 143 1.77 -7.07 -3.99
N LYS A 144 2.48 -7.72 -4.92
CA LYS A 144 3.89 -7.41 -5.19
C LYS A 144 4.01 -6.03 -5.84
N SER A 145 5.05 -5.28 -5.48
CA SER A 145 5.33 -3.97 -6.05
C SER A 145 4.20 -2.93 -5.87
N TRP A 146 3.32 -3.10 -4.87
CA TRP A 146 2.14 -2.25 -4.67
C TRP A 146 2.40 -0.73 -4.63
N ARG A 147 3.63 -0.31 -4.29
CA ARG A 147 4.08 1.10 -4.34
C ARG A 147 4.05 1.73 -5.74
N ARG A 148 3.80 0.94 -6.78
CA ARG A 148 3.74 1.36 -8.18
C ARG A 148 2.37 1.01 -8.74
N VAL A 149 1.91 1.85 -9.65
CA VAL A 149 0.73 1.60 -10.48
C VAL A 149 0.98 0.41 -11.40
N TRP A 150 -0.10 -0.24 -11.84
CA TRP A 150 -0.02 -1.32 -12.82
C TRP A 150 0.49 -0.79 -14.17
N HIS A 151 1.75 -1.11 -14.50
CA HIS A 151 2.44 -0.50 -15.64
C HIS A 151 1.78 -0.82 -16.98
N GLU A 152 1.21 -2.02 -17.15
CA GLU A 152 0.51 -2.40 -18.38
C GLU A 152 -0.65 -1.45 -18.69
N MET A 153 -1.37 -0.98 -17.66
CA MET A 153 -2.49 -0.05 -17.81
C MET A 153 -2.07 1.42 -17.94
N PHE A 154 -0.93 1.82 -17.37
CA PHE A 154 -0.60 3.24 -17.22
C PHE A 154 0.71 3.66 -17.90
N TYR A 155 1.47 2.74 -18.48
CA TYR A 155 2.74 3.02 -19.16
C TYR A 155 2.88 2.27 -20.48
N HIS A 156 2.40 2.89 -21.56
CA HIS A 156 2.27 2.26 -22.87
C HIS A 156 3.54 2.33 -23.76
N ARG A 157 4.70 2.70 -23.21
CA ARG A 157 5.95 2.86 -23.98
C ARG A 157 6.78 1.57 -24.13
N GLY A 158 6.13 0.41 -24.19
CA GLY A 158 6.81 -0.88 -24.44
C GLY A 158 7.65 -1.39 -23.28
N TYR A 159 7.14 -1.34 -22.05
CA TYR A 159 7.86 -1.80 -20.87
C TYR A 159 7.61 -3.30 -20.60
N ASN A 160 8.63 -4.13 -20.82
CA ASN A 160 8.52 -5.59 -20.79
C ASN A 160 8.54 -6.21 -19.38
N LYS A 161 8.18 -5.47 -18.33
CA LYS A 161 8.18 -5.99 -16.94
C LYS A 161 6.86 -5.73 -16.25
N ASP A 162 6.31 -6.79 -15.66
CA ASP A 162 5.16 -6.72 -14.77
C ASP A 162 5.54 -5.98 -13.48
N ILE A 163 5.03 -4.76 -13.33
CA ILE A 163 5.25 -3.92 -12.15
C ILE A 163 3.94 -3.31 -11.69
N GLY A 164 3.72 -3.42 -10.38
CA GLY A 164 2.67 -2.71 -9.68
C GLY A 164 1.41 -3.54 -9.49
N CYS A 165 0.36 -2.86 -9.07
CA CYS A 165 -0.97 -3.42 -8.96
C CYS A 165 -2.03 -2.34 -9.14
N HIS A 166 -3.20 -2.76 -9.58
CA HIS A 166 -4.39 -1.95 -9.73
C HIS A 166 -5.56 -2.64 -9.03
N TRP A 167 -6.33 -1.86 -8.28
CA TRP A 167 -7.44 -2.38 -7.48
C TRP A 167 -8.62 -1.44 -7.62
N GLU A 168 -9.80 -2.04 -7.76
CA GLU A 168 -11.08 -1.38 -7.93
C GLU A 168 -12.09 -2.02 -6.98
N SER A 169 -13.12 -1.26 -6.62
CA SER A 169 -14.20 -1.69 -5.76
C SER A 169 -15.48 -0.99 -6.20
N ASP A 170 -16.62 -1.65 -5.99
CA ASP A 170 -17.95 -1.04 -6.19
C ASP A 170 -18.52 -0.48 -4.88
N GLU A 171 -17.75 -0.54 -3.79
CA GLU A 171 -18.19 -0.08 -2.47
C GLU A 171 -18.12 1.45 -2.38
N ASP A 172 -19.26 2.10 -2.13
CA ASP A 172 -19.36 3.56 -2.02
C ASP A 172 -18.36 4.15 -1.03
N TRP A 173 -18.21 3.52 0.12
CA TRP A 173 -17.34 3.99 1.20
C TRP A 173 -15.83 3.92 0.84
N LEU A 174 -15.42 3.04 -0.08
CA LEU A 174 -14.07 3.02 -0.64
C LEU A 174 -13.87 4.06 -1.75
N ASN A 175 -14.95 4.44 -2.42
CA ASN A 175 -14.96 5.33 -3.57
C ASN A 175 -15.34 6.79 -3.22
N GLU A 176 -15.40 7.17 -1.94
CA GLU A 176 -15.76 8.54 -1.52
C GLU A 176 -14.75 9.61 -1.98
N ILE A 177 -13.51 9.21 -2.26
CA ILE A 177 -12.40 10.12 -2.56
C ILE A 177 -12.28 10.29 -4.07
N GLN A 178 -12.88 11.36 -4.60
CA GLN A 178 -12.91 11.68 -6.02
C GLN A 178 -12.01 12.88 -6.38
N THR A 179 -11.58 13.65 -5.38
CA THR A 179 -10.88 14.94 -5.56
C THR A 179 -9.68 15.10 -4.63
N PRO A 180 -8.68 15.94 -4.99
CA PRO A 180 -7.58 16.35 -4.11
C PRO A 180 -8.03 16.87 -2.73
N GLU A 181 -9.14 17.61 -2.67
CA GLU A 181 -9.69 18.20 -1.45
C GLU A 181 -10.30 17.12 -0.54
N GLN A 182 -11.03 16.16 -1.11
CA GLN A 182 -11.53 15.00 -0.36
C GLN A 182 -10.37 14.14 0.16
N LEU A 183 -9.33 13.94 -0.64
CA LEU A 183 -8.12 13.24 -0.22
C LEU A 183 -7.46 13.94 0.97
N THR A 184 -7.37 15.27 0.94
CA THR A 184 -6.83 16.06 2.07
C THR A 184 -7.64 15.82 3.35
N LYS A 185 -8.97 15.89 3.27
CA LYS A 185 -9.87 15.63 4.42
C LYS A 185 -9.70 14.22 4.95
N PHE A 186 -9.60 13.24 4.06
CA PHE A 186 -9.37 11.84 4.41
C PHE A 186 -8.04 11.66 5.15
N LEU A 187 -6.93 12.19 4.64
CA LEU A 187 -5.61 12.06 5.28
C LEU A 187 -5.54 12.75 6.65
N ASN A 188 -6.24 13.87 6.84
CA ASN A 188 -6.38 14.50 8.15
C ASN A 188 -7.21 13.63 9.13
N ARG A 189 -8.26 12.96 8.65
CA ARG A 189 -9.02 11.98 9.45
C ARG A 189 -8.13 10.79 9.84
N VAL A 190 -7.31 10.30 8.91
CA VAL A 190 -6.34 9.22 9.17
C VAL A 190 -5.40 9.58 10.31
N GLU A 191 -4.75 10.74 10.23
CA GLU A 191 -3.87 11.23 11.29
C GLU A 191 -4.59 11.30 12.64
N LYS A 192 -5.78 11.95 12.68
CA LYS A 192 -6.56 12.11 13.91
C LYS A 192 -6.94 10.78 14.57
N VAL A 193 -7.47 9.82 13.80
CA VAL A 193 -7.88 8.51 14.35
C VAL A 193 -6.66 7.74 14.85
N CYS A 194 -5.53 7.76 14.14
CA CYS A 194 -4.31 7.10 14.60
C CYS A 194 -3.79 7.73 15.91
N GLN A 195 -3.81 9.06 16.04
CA GLN A 195 -3.43 9.73 17.27
C GLN A 195 -4.34 9.35 18.44
N GLN A 196 -5.66 9.33 18.22
CA GLN A 196 -6.64 8.91 19.22
C GLN A 196 -6.42 7.46 19.64
N TYR A 197 -6.20 6.55 18.68
CA TYR A 197 -5.93 5.14 18.96
C TYR A 197 -4.64 4.94 19.78
N CYS A 198 -3.64 5.80 19.58
CA CYS A 198 -2.39 5.81 20.35
C CYS A 198 -2.50 6.48 21.73
N GLY A 199 -3.69 6.93 22.15
CA GLY A 199 -3.91 7.56 23.46
C GLY A 199 -3.85 9.09 23.47
N GLY A 200 -3.93 9.75 22.30
CA GLY A 200 -4.11 11.20 22.16
C GLY A 200 -2.84 12.04 22.30
N ASN A 201 -1.85 11.60 23.10
CA ASN A 201 -0.55 12.26 23.18
C ASN A 201 0.36 11.74 22.05
N THR A 202 0.68 12.61 21.10
CA THR A 202 1.58 12.27 20.00
C THR A 202 3.02 12.18 20.49
N SER A 203 3.62 11.00 20.37
CA SER A 203 5.08 10.91 20.44
C SER A 203 5.70 11.47 19.17
N GLN A 204 7.00 11.78 19.21
CA GLN A 204 7.77 11.99 17.99
C GLN A 204 7.59 10.79 17.05
N PRO A 205 7.52 11.01 15.72
CA PRO A 205 7.42 9.92 14.77
C PRO A 205 8.68 9.05 14.85
N MET A 206 8.51 7.74 14.66
CA MET A 206 9.62 6.81 14.56
C MET A 206 10.52 7.20 13.38
N ASP A 207 11.82 6.98 13.51
CA ASP A 207 12.77 7.21 12.42
C ASP A 207 12.77 6.08 11.39
N TRP A 208 11.59 5.77 10.87
CA TRP A 208 11.42 4.81 9.79
C TRP A 208 11.22 5.56 8.48
N ARG A 209 11.71 4.98 7.38
CA ARG A 209 11.54 5.53 6.03
C ARG A 209 10.08 5.84 5.71
N GLU A 210 9.18 4.92 6.06
CA GLU A 210 7.74 5.02 5.74
C GLU A 210 6.88 5.31 6.99
N ALA A 211 7.42 5.95 8.02
CA ALA A 211 6.61 6.46 9.13
C ALA A 211 5.69 7.58 8.61
N TRP A 212 4.38 7.41 8.77
CA TRP A 212 3.38 8.35 8.24
C TRP A 212 3.18 9.52 9.19
N HIS A 213 3.90 10.62 8.95
CA HIS A 213 3.80 11.84 9.73
C HIS A 213 3.85 13.05 8.81
N ARG A 214 3.06 14.08 9.11
CA ARG A 214 2.94 15.27 8.26
C ARG A 214 4.27 15.96 7.96
N ASP A 215 5.24 15.90 8.87
CA ASP A 215 6.55 16.53 8.67
C ASP A 215 7.54 15.66 7.88
N ARG A 216 7.23 14.39 7.64
CA ARG A 216 8.11 13.39 7.01
C ARG A 216 7.61 12.91 5.63
N VAL A 217 6.41 13.32 5.26
CA VAL A 217 5.72 12.91 4.03
C VAL A 217 5.16 14.13 3.33
N ALA A 218 5.19 14.12 2.01
CA ALA A 218 4.43 15.03 1.16
C ALA A 218 3.59 14.21 0.17
N VAL A 219 2.31 14.55 0.02
CA VAL A 219 1.38 13.90 -0.90
C VAL A 219 0.97 14.89 -1.97
N TYR A 220 1.10 14.46 -3.23
CA TYR A 220 0.71 15.20 -4.42
C TYR A 220 -0.42 14.46 -5.13
N ALA A 221 -1.40 15.19 -5.65
CA ALA A 221 -2.50 14.59 -6.37
C ALA A 221 -3.03 15.46 -7.52
N ALA A 222 -3.60 14.80 -8.52
CA ALA A 222 -4.35 15.42 -9.61
C ALA A 222 -5.40 14.46 -10.19
N VAL A 223 -6.50 15.01 -10.68
CA VAL A 223 -7.46 14.26 -11.51
C VAL A 223 -6.93 14.17 -12.93
N THR A 224 -6.87 12.96 -13.49
CA THR A 224 -6.31 12.71 -14.81
C THR A 224 -6.94 11.46 -15.46
N GLN A 225 -6.85 11.33 -16.78
CA GLN A 225 -7.20 10.10 -17.50
C GLN A 225 -5.99 9.18 -17.71
N GLN A 226 -4.78 9.74 -17.69
CA GLN A 226 -3.52 9.02 -17.88
C GLN A 226 -2.52 9.42 -16.80
N SER A 227 -1.65 8.49 -16.41
CA SER A 227 -0.63 8.78 -15.41
C SER A 227 0.39 9.77 -15.96
N ARG A 228 0.58 10.88 -15.24
CA ARG A 228 1.59 11.88 -15.57
C ARG A 228 2.90 11.61 -14.85
N ALA A 229 2.82 11.18 -13.58
CA ALA A 229 4.00 10.96 -12.76
C ALA A 229 4.78 9.70 -13.17
N ILE A 230 4.16 8.71 -13.83
CA ILE A 230 4.85 7.49 -14.26
C ILE A 230 6.11 7.77 -15.07
N GLU A 231 6.07 8.80 -15.92
CA GLU A 231 7.20 9.18 -16.77
C GLU A 231 8.43 9.58 -15.95
N LEU A 232 8.23 10.21 -14.79
CA LEU A 232 9.34 10.60 -13.91
C LEU A 232 10.07 9.38 -13.32
N PHE A 233 9.40 8.24 -13.17
CA PHE A 233 10.05 7.01 -12.69
C PHE A 233 10.92 6.34 -13.77
N HIS A 234 10.79 6.77 -15.03
CA HIS A 234 11.58 6.29 -16.17
C HIS A 234 12.54 7.34 -16.74
N ASP A 235 12.51 8.56 -16.21
CA ASP A 235 13.43 9.64 -16.58
C ASP A 235 14.87 9.32 -16.15
N GLU A 236 15.86 9.60 -17.01
CA GLU A 236 17.28 9.33 -16.74
C GLU A 236 17.78 10.03 -15.47
N THR A 237 17.26 11.22 -15.18
CA THR A 237 17.58 12.02 -13.99
C THR A 237 17.19 11.27 -12.72
N PHE A 238 15.98 10.70 -12.70
CA PHE A 238 15.35 10.17 -11.50
C PHE A 238 15.46 8.64 -11.34
N LYS A 239 15.60 7.90 -12.44
CA LYS A 239 15.67 6.43 -12.40
C LYS A 239 16.92 5.89 -11.70
N THR A 240 17.90 6.74 -11.40
CA THR A 240 19.10 6.41 -10.64
C THR A 240 19.04 6.88 -9.17
N THR A 241 18.01 7.65 -8.80
CA THR A 241 17.77 8.13 -7.43
C THR A 241 17.40 6.97 -6.52
N PRO A 242 18.12 6.73 -5.40
CA PRO A 242 17.78 5.66 -4.46
C PRO A 242 16.33 5.72 -3.96
N ALA A 243 15.85 6.92 -3.61
CA ALA A 243 14.48 7.18 -3.16
C ALA A 243 13.38 6.79 -4.18
N ILE A 244 13.71 6.69 -5.47
CA ILE A 244 12.76 6.34 -6.53
C ILE A 244 12.89 4.85 -6.90
N GLY A 245 13.67 4.09 -6.14
CA GLY A 245 13.98 2.68 -6.40
C GLY A 245 15.09 2.54 -7.43
N GLY A 246 16.01 3.49 -7.46
CA GLY A 246 17.01 3.62 -8.51
C GLY A 246 17.95 2.44 -8.66
N LYS A 247 18.64 2.43 -9.79
CA LYS A 247 19.58 1.38 -10.19
C LYS A 247 21.02 1.87 -10.19
N ASN A 248 21.97 0.94 -10.12
CA ASN A 248 23.35 1.28 -10.45
C ASN A 248 23.47 1.50 -11.97
N PRO A 249 24.39 2.38 -12.44
CA PRO A 249 24.71 2.47 -13.86
C PRO A 249 25.08 1.09 -14.40
N GLY A 250 24.40 0.65 -15.46
CA GLY A 250 24.61 -0.66 -16.09
C GLY A 250 23.96 -1.87 -15.40
N ASP A 251 23.21 -1.72 -14.30
CA ASP A 251 22.39 -2.81 -13.73
C ASP A 251 20.91 -2.56 -14.00
N ASP A 252 20.20 -3.57 -14.51
CA ASP A 252 18.78 -3.50 -14.82
C ASP A 252 17.86 -3.74 -13.62
N ARG A 253 18.41 -4.12 -12.47
CA ARG A 253 17.66 -4.42 -11.25
C ARG A 253 17.66 -3.22 -10.30
N PRO A 254 16.50 -2.86 -9.73
CA PRO A 254 16.44 -1.87 -8.67
C PRO A 254 17.22 -2.37 -7.45
N LYS A 255 18.12 -1.54 -6.93
CA LYS A 255 18.92 -1.85 -5.73
C LYS A 255 18.23 -1.37 -4.46
N TYR A 256 17.50 -0.26 -4.55
CA TYR A 256 16.95 0.45 -3.40
C TYR A 256 15.44 0.24 -3.28
N VAL A 257 14.94 0.24 -2.05
CA VAL A 257 13.50 0.25 -1.80
C VAL A 257 13.02 1.69 -1.87
N SER A 258 12.13 1.97 -2.82
CA SER A 258 11.56 3.30 -3.08
C SER A 258 10.96 3.94 -1.82
N SER A 259 11.29 5.21 -1.61
CA SER A 259 10.65 6.19 -0.72
C SER A 259 9.49 6.93 -1.40
N VAL A 260 9.07 6.49 -2.58
CA VAL A 260 7.91 7.05 -3.29
C VAL A 260 6.85 5.98 -3.52
N TRP A 261 5.59 6.29 -3.23
CA TRP A 261 4.43 5.51 -3.65
C TRP A 261 3.70 6.26 -4.77
N HIS A 262 3.13 5.51 -5.70
CA HIS A 262 2.41 6.06 -6.85
C HIS A 262 1.14 5.23 -7.09
N ARG A 263 0.00 5.91 -7.12
CA ARG A 263 -1.34 5.34 -7.27
C ARG A 263 -2.13 6.05 -8.34
N MET A 264 -2.98 5.27 -9.01
CA MET A 264 -4.05 5.74 -9.88
C MET A 264 -5.34 5.21 -9.26
N LEU A 265 -5.92 5.97 -8.34
CA LEU A 265 -7.18 5.59 -7.69
C LEU A 265 -8.32 5.78 -8.70
N PRO A 266 -9.10 4.74 -9.05
CA PRO A 266 -10.25 4.90 -9.92
C PRO A 266 -11.24 5.92 -9.35
N ILE A 267 -11.72 6.82 -10.21
CA ILE A 267 -12.80 7.76 -9.92
C ILE A 267 -13.80 7.73 -11.09
N SER A 268 -14.89 8.51 -11.02
CA SER A 268 -15.92 8.48 -12.06
C SER A 268 -15.42 8.84 -13.47
N ASP A 269 -16.13 8.37 -14.50
CA ASP A 269 -15.96 8.77 -15.90
C ASP A 269 -14.62 8.38 -16.53
N ASN A 270 -14.11 7.19 -16.20
CA ASN A 270 -12.82 6.68 -16.70
C ASN A 270 -11.66 7.64 -16.40
N ARG A 271 -11.72 8.28 -15.22
CA ARG A 271 -10.66 9.12 -14.69
C ARG A 271 -10.06 8.45 -13.45
N TYR A 272 -8.92 8.99 -13.06
CA TYR A 272 -8.18 8.57 -11.88
C TYR A 272 -7.82 9.80 -11.06
N LEU A 273 -7.83 9.65 -9.74
CA LEU A 273 -7.05 10.50 -8.87
C LEU A 273 -5.63 9.91 -8.84
N GLU A 274 -4.73 10.53 -9.59
CA GLU A 274 -3.30 10.21 -9.54
C GLU A 274 -2.73 10.75 -8.24
N ILE A 275 -2.09 9.88 -7.44
CA ILE A 275 -1.53 10.22 -6.14
C ILE A 275 -0.07 9.80 -6.11
N VAL A 276 0.81 10.73 -5.74
CA VAL A 276 2.23 10.48 -5.50
C VAL A 276 2.55 10.82 -4.05
N THR A 277 2.99 9.83 -3.28
CA THR A 277 3.44 10.00 -1.91
C THR A 277 4.96 10.00 -1.87
N VAL A 278 5.55 11.04 -1.31
CA VAL A 278 6.99 11.25 -1.19
C VAL A 278 7.38 11.17 0.28
N PHE A 279 8.11 10.13 0.66
CA PHE A 279 8.70 10.02 1.99
C PHE A 279 10.08 10.67 2.00
N HIS A 280 10.23 11.71 2.81
CA HIS A 280 11.44 12.53 2.87
C HIS A 280 12.01 12.64 4.29
N GLY A 281 11.50 11.86 5.24
CA GLY A 281 12.05 11.76 6.60
C GLY A 281 13.50 11.26 6.63
N ASP A 282 13.89 10.37 5.70
CA ASP A 282 15.29 10.02 5.44
C ASP A 282 15.75 10.71 4.14
N ARG A 283 16.39 11.87 4.29
CA ARG A 283 16.90 12.66 3.16
C ARG A 283 18.08 12.00 2.45
N SER A 284 18.80 11.07 3.09
CA SER A 284 19.98 10.42 2.48
C SER A 284 19.63 9.66 1.19
N GLN A 285 18.42 9.12 1.10
CA GLN A 285 17.94 8.39 -0.08
C GLN A 285 17.71 9.31 -1.29
N TRP A 286 17.64 10.62 -1.08
CA TRP A 286 17.38 11.62 -2.12
C TRP A 286 18.65 12.20 -2.73
N TYR A 287 19.82 11.78 -2.26
CA TYR A 287 21.10 12.22 -2.80
C TYR A 287 21.63 11.23 -3.84
N ARG A 288 22.19 11.78 -4.92
CA ARG A 288 22.99 11.04 -5.88
C ARG A 288 24.16 11.91 -6.31
N ASN A 289 25.39 11.40 -6.21
CA ASN A 289 26.61 12.11 -6.56
C ASN A 289 26.80 13.47 -5.84
N GLY A 290 26.23 13.62 -4.63
CA GLY A 290 26.28 14.86 -3.86
C GLY A 290 25.10 15.80 -4.09
N ASP A 291 24.31 15.60 -5.14
CA ASP A 291 23.16 16.44 -5.46
C ASP A 291 21.87 15.89 -4.87
N SER A 292 21.09 16.76 -4.22
CA SER A 292 19.75 16.42 -3.75
C SER A 292 18.75 16.49 -4.90
N GLN A 293 18.07 15.37 -5.15
CA GLN A 293 17.07 15.27 -6.21
C GLN A 293 15.63 15.49 -5.71
N LEU A 294 15.43 15.69 -4.40
CA LEU A 294 14.11 15.83 -3.80
C LEU A 294 13.35 17.06 -4.30
N GLN A 295 13.99 18.24 -4.27
CA GLN A 295 13.34 19.48 -4.71
C GLN A 295 13.07 19.45 -6.22
N SER A 296 14.01 18.92 -7.01
CA SER A 296 13.83 18.75 -8.45
C SER A 296 12.64 17.82 -8.75
N PHE A 297 12.56 16.66 -8.08
CA PHE A 297 11.44 15.73 -8.25
C PHE A 297 10.10 16.36 -7.84
N ALA A 298 10.06 17.11 -6.73
CA ALA A 298 8.86 17.84 -6.30
C ALA A 298 8.43 18.92 -7.31
N ASN A 299 9.39 19.65 -7.89
CA ASN A 299 9.12 20.65 -8.91
C ASN A 299 8.58 20.01 -10.19
N GLU A 300 9.09 18.86 -10.60
CA GLU A 300 8.61 18.12 -11.77
C GLU A 300 7.18 17.57 -11.56
N LEU A 301 6.85 17.10 -10.35
CA LEU A 301 5.47 16.75 -10.01
C LEU A 301 4.53 17.97 -10.16
N ALA A 302 4.95 19.13 -9.66
CA ALA A 302 4.20 20.37 -9.80
C ALA A 302 4.07 20.82 -11.27
N GLY A 303 5.14 20.70 -12.06
CA GLY A 303 5.15 20.98 -13.50
C GLY A 303 4.20 20.07 -14.30
N LYS A 304 3.97 18.84 -13.82
CA LYS A 304 2.95 17.91 -14.34
C LYS A 304 1.52 18.17 -13.78
N ASN A 305 1.34 19.29 -13.09
CA ASN A 305 0.12 19.74 -12.42
C ASN A 305 -0.36 18.84 -11.27
N LEU A 306 0.51 18.02 -10.66
CA LEU A 306 0.16 17.39 -9.39
C LEU A 306 0.34 18.40 -8.27
N LYS A 307 -0.77 18.76 -7.62
CA LYS A 307 -0.76 19.71 -6.50
C LYS A 307 -0.45 18.98 -5.21
N ARG A 308 0.38 19.56 -4.35
CA ARG A 308 0.53 19.04 -2.99
C ARG A 308 -0.79 19.21 -2.23
N VAL A 309 -1.28 18.13 -1.64
CA VAL A 309 -2.55 18.07 -0.90
C VAL A 309 -2.36 17.83 0.59
N TRP A 310 -1.24 17.23 1.01
CA TRP A 310 -1.01 16.89 2.41
C TRP A 310 0.49 16.80 2.74
N GLY A 311 0.83 17.03 4.01
CA GLY A 311 2.19 16.88 4.52
C GLY A 311 3.06 18.15 4.40
N ASN A 312 4.38 17.97 4.48
CA ASN A 312 5.34 19.06 4.68
C ASN A 312 5.39 20.00 3.47
N LEU A 313 5.40 21.31 3.74
CA LEU A 313 5.46 22.35 2.72
C LEU A 313 6.86 22.51 2.09
N HIS A 314 7.90 22.07 2.79
CA HIS A 314 9.30 22.18 2.41
C HIS A 314 10.01 20.82 2.60
N PRO A 315 9.67 19.80 1.78
CA PRO A 315 10.18 18.44 1.92
C PRO A 315 11.71 18.34 1.92
#